data_AF-A0A7S2Q1L6-F1
#
_entry.id   AF-A0A7S2Q1L6-F1
#
_cell.length_a   1.000
_cell.length_b   1.000
_cell.length_c   1.000
_cell.angle_alpha   90.00
_cell.angle_beta   90.00
_cell.angle_gamma   90.00
#
_symmetry.space_group_name_H-M   'P 1'
#
loop_
_entity.id
_entity.type
_entity.pdbx_description
1 polymer ?
#
loop_
_entity_poly.entity_id
_entity_poly.type
_entity_poly.pdbx_seq_one_letter_code
_entity_poly.pdbx_strand_id
1 'polypeptide(L)'
;TILNLSGRIRVSEEGINGVLSGTENALREYEASLRKELLQLVVVVIDNDHDDDPTTEWLDIKYCHLRNDIPTEQQLFDSLQVKITREVVSLIEPTPQNQGKNKGKRCRQRRKQKRKEKQMQEKLAEASVGEDDSSNKATAVKLAAAKEVVNIEDWKNNTPAQHLSPEEWNNKLLELAQQEEEGSFEESEAVLLDTRNIYETRVGHFAVPQLPTLFPNTRKFSSLPSALNTEEAAEALAGKQVFMYCTGGVRCERAGTYLRALSDSNSGAWQGKEKPKAIFQLKGGIQKYLETYGEQVEPKSDDDADAKPCLYRGKNFVFDQRRTDPVICNG
;
A
#
# COMPACT_ATOMS: atom_id res chain seq x y z
N THR A 1 -19.46 -23.88 11.84
CA THR A 1 -18.57 -24.00 13.01
C THR A 1 -18.28 -22.62 13.57
N ILE A 2 -18.14 -22.45 14.89
CA ILE A 2 -17.60 -21.19 15.44
C ILE A 2 -16.07 -21.29 15.38
N LEU A 3 -15.43 -20.49 14.52
CA LEU A 3 -14.00 -20.59 14.20
C LEU A 3 -13.08 -19.83 15.15
N ASN A 4 -13.62 -19.15 16.18
CA ASN A 4 -12.88 -18.34 17.15
C ASN A 4 -11.85 -17.36 16.51
N LEU A 5 -12.23 -16.76 15.37
CA LEU A 5 -11.40 -15.79 14.67
C LEU A 5 -11.56 -14.39 15.29
N SER A 6 -10.49 -13.60 15.20
CA SER A 6 -10.52 -12.17 15.52
C SER A 6 -9.91 -11.35 14.39
N GLY A 7 -10.28 -10.09 14.26
CA GLY A 7 -9.83 -9.29 13.12
C GLY A 7 -10.73 -8.14 12.75
N ARG A 8 -10.46 -7.55 11.59
CA ARG A 8 -11.23 -6.44 11.03
C ARG A 8 -11.49 -6.70 9.56
N ILE A 9 -12.76 -6.79 9.19
CA ILE A 9 -13.21 -6.96 7.81
C ILE A 9 -14.06 -5.75 7.41
N ARG A 10 -13.85 -5.28 6.19
CA ARG A 10 -14.70 -4.33 5.49
C ARG A 10 -15.38 -5.04 4.34
N VAL A 11 -16.68 -4.82 4.21
CA VAL A 11 -17.50 -5.35 3.13
C VAL A 11 -18.18 -4.19 2.44
N SER A 12 -18.11 -4.16 1.12
CA SER A 12 -18.80 -3.20 0.27
C SER A 12 -19.27 -3.91 -1.00
N GLU A 13 -20.10 -3.24 -1.80
CA GLU A 13 -20.59 -3.81 -3.07
C GLU A 13 -19.45 -4.15 -4.04
N GLU A 14 -18.32 -3.42 -3.96
CA GLU A 14 -17.12 -3.68 -4.77
C GLU A 14 -16.22 -4.81 -4.24
N GLY A 15 -16.55 -5.42 -3.10
CA GLY A 15 -15.80 -6.56 -2.56
C GLY A 15 -15.49 -6.49 -1.06
N ILE A 16 -14.51 -7.29 -0.66
CA ILE A 16 -14.14 -7.53 0.74
C ILE A 16 -12.65 -7.21 0.95
N ASN A 17 -12.31 -6.59 2.08
CA ASN A 17 -10.92 -6.35 2.48
C ASN A 17 -10.81 -6.45 4.00
N GLY A 18 -9.81 -7.15 4.51
CA GLY A 18 -9.64 -7.28 5.94
C GLY A 18 -8.36 -7.98 6.35
N VAL A 19 -8.19 -8.03 7.67
CA VAL A 19 -7.16 -8.82 8.34
C VAL A 19 -7.86 -9.70 9.36
N LEU A 20 -7.52 -10.98 9.37
CA LEU A 20 -8.00 -11.98 10.32
C LEU A 20 -6.83 -12.66 11.00
N SER A 21 -7.05 -13.10 12.22
CA SER A 21 -6.13 -13.88 13.01
C SER A 21 -6.88 -15.03 13.69
N GLY A 22 -6.24 -16.18 13.75
CA GLY A 22 -6.78 -17.42 14.31
C GLY A 22 -5.75 -18.54 14.21
N THR A 23 -6.14 -19.75 14.59
CA THR A 23 -5.32 -20.93 14.33
C THR A 23 -5.27 -21.20 12.82
N GLU A 24 -4.21 -21.87 12.36
CA GLU A 24 -4.06 -22.21 10.94
C GLU A 24 -5.28 -22.97 10.41
N ASN A 25 -5.75 -23.97 11.16
CA ASN A 25 -6.94 -24.74 10.78
C ASN A 25 -8.20 -23.87 10.68
N ALA A 26 -8.41 -22.95 11.62
CA ALA A 26 -9.59 -22.08 11.61
C ALA A 26 -9.55 -21.08 10.44
N LEU A 27 -8.35 -20.57 10.10
CA LEU A 27 -8.16 -19.68 8.95
C LEU A 27 -8.40 -20.43 7.64
N ARG A 28 -7.88 -21.66 7.50
CA ARG A 28 -8.12 -22.52 6.32
C ARG A 28 -9.60 -22.90 6.17
N GLU A 29 -10.29 -23.24 7.27
CA GLU A 29 -11.73 -23.52 7.24
C GLU A 29 -12.54 -22.28 6.82
N TYR A 30 -12.17 -21.10 7.32
CA TYR A 30 -12.79 -19.84 6.92
C TYR A 30 -12.55 -19.51 5.44
N GLU A 31 -11.30 -19.62 4.97
CA GLU A 31 -10.97 -19.42 3.56
C GLU A 31 -11.79 -20.35 2.66
N ALA A 32 -11.85 -21.64 2.98
CA ALA A 32 -12.63 -22.61 2.21
C ALA A 32 -14.12 -22.26 2.19
N SER A 33 -14.69 -21.84 3.32
CA SER A 33 -16.08 -21.39 3.40
C SER A 33 -16.32 -20.14 2.55
N LEU A 34 -15.42 -19.16 2.63
CA LEU A 34 -15.54 -17.91 1.88
C LEU A 34 -15.44 -18.15 0.37
N ARG A 35 -14.47 -18.96 -0.08
CA ARG A 35 -14.35 -19.35 -1.50
C ARG A 35 -15.62 -20.04 -2.00
N LYS A 36 -16.17 -20.96 -1.21
CA LYS A 36 -17.42 -21.65 -1.54
C LYS A 36 -18.60 -20.70 -1.67
N GLU A 37 -18.76 -19.76 -0.74
CA GLU A 37 -19.82 -18.75 -0.80
C GLU A 37 -19.66 -17.82 -2.01
N LEU A 38 -18.43 -17.39 -2.32
CA LEU A 38 -18.15 -16.57 -3.50
C LEU A 38 -18.48 -17.33 -4.80
N LEU A 39 -18.10 -18.60 -4.91
CA LEU A 39 -18.47 -19.45 -6.05
C LEU A 39 -19.99 -19.53 -6.22
N GLN A 40 -20.75 -19.73 -5.13
CA GLN A 40 -22.21 -19.79 -5.19
C GLN A 40 -22.86 -18.49 -5.67
N LEU A 41 -22.28 -17.34 -5.32
CA LEU A 41 -22.76 -16.04 -5.80
C LEU A 41 -22.45 -15.83 -7.30
N VAL A 42 -21.34 -16.39 -7.79
CA VAL A 42 -20.85 -16.16 -9.17
C VAL A 42 -21.33 -17.23 -10.16
N VAL A 43 -21.61 -18.46 -9.75
CA VAL A 43 -22.21 -19.52 -10.60
C VAL A 43 -23.58 -19.11 -11.17
N VAL A 44 -24.20 -18.06 -10.64
CA VAL A 44 -25.40 -17.43 -11.22
C VAL A 44 -25.08 -16.61 -12.50
N VAL A 45 -23.81 -16.32 -12.78
CA VAL A 45 -23.36 -15.33 -13.79
C VAL A 45 -22.46 -15.92 -14.89
N ILE A 46 -21.86 -17.12 -14.70
CA ILE A 46 -20.91 -17.71 -15.66
C ILE A 46 -21.45 -19.06 -16.15
N ASP A 47 -21.75 -19.17 -17.46
CA ASP A 47 -21.97 -20.48 -18.11
C ASP A 47 -20.65 -21.27 -18.07
N ASN A 48 -20.74 -22.47 -17.49
CA ASN A 48 -19.60 -23.35 -17.17
C ASN A 48 -18.92 -23.87 -18.44
N ASP A 49 -17.60 -23.65 -18.57
CA ASP A 49 -16.78 -24.44 -19.52
C ASP A 49 -15.29 -24.60 -19.14
N HIS A 50 -14.83 -24.24 -17.93
CA HIS A 50 -13.43 -24.46 -17.50
C HIS A 50 -13.34 -24.99 -16.05
N ASP A 51 -12.49 -26.01 -15.83
CA ASP A 51 -12.27 -26.75 -14.57
C ASP A 51 -11.33 -26.05 -13.56
N ASP A 52 -10.84 -24.85 -13.87
CA ASP A 52 -9.97 -24.08 -12.97
C ASP A 52 -10.79 -23.36 -11.89
N ASP A 53 -10.38 -23.42 -10.61
CA ASP A 53 -11.02 -22.64 -9.52
C ASP A 53 -10.81 -21.14 -9.77
N PRO A 54 -11.84 -20.40 -10.23
CA PRO A 54 -11.67 -19.02 -10.63
C PRO A 54 -11.50 -18.09 -9.42
N THR A 55 -11.78 -18.57 -8.20
CA THR A 55 -11.61 -17.76 -6.97
C THR A 55 -10.16 -17.51 -6.62
N THR A 56 -9.22 -18.28 -7.17
CA THR A 56 -7.78 -18.11 -6.95
C THR A 56 -7.31 -16.73 -7.44
N GLU A 57 -7.94 -16.20 -8.48
CA GLU A 57 -7.66 -14.85 -8.97
C GLU A 57 -8.44 -13.75 -8.24
N TRP A 58 -9.59 -14.08 -7.63
CA TRP A 58 -10.50 -13.10 -7.04
C TRP A 58 -10.23 -12.84 -5.56
N LEU A 59 -9.75 -13.85 -4.84
CA LEU A 59 -9.53 -13.80 -3.40
C LEU A 59 -8.04 -13.95 -3.09
N ASP A 60 -7.37 -12.80 -3.01
CA ASP A 60 -5.96 -12.67 -2.66
C ASP A 60 -5.77 -12.72 -1.12
N ILE A 61 -5.82 -13.93 -0.56
CA ILE A 61 -5.51 -14.20 0.85
C ILE A 61 -4.01 -14.40 1.02
N LYS A 62 -3.45 -13.68 1.99
CA LYS A 62 -2.03 -13.78 2.34
C LYS A 62 -1.87 -14.18 3.79
N TYR A 63 -0.98 -15.12 4.03
CA TYR A 63 -0.63 -15.58 5.36
C TYR A 63 0.62 -14.86 5.84
N CYS A 64 0.68 -14.60 7.14
CA CYS A 64 1.83 -13.96 7.76
C CYS A 64 2.02 -14.56 9.15
N HIS A 65 3.26 -14.89 9.48
CA HIS A 65 3.59 -15.45 10.78
C HIS A 65 3.54 -14.38 11.88
N LEU A 66 3.23 -14.82 13.10
CA LEU A 66 3.39 -13.97 14.27
C LEU A 66 4.88 -13.72 14.53
N ARG A 67 5.17 -12.60 15.17
CA ARG A 67 6.52 -12.24 15.60
C ARG A 67 6.92 -13.08 16.81
N ASN A 68 8.13 -13.61 16.82
CA ASN A 68 8.66 -14.39 17.94
C ASN A 68 9.01 -13.52 19.16
N ASP A 69 9.26 -12.23 18.96
CA ASP A 69 9.67 -11.29 20.01
C ASP A 69 8.50 -10.64 20.77
N ILE A 70 7.25 -10.96 20.41
CA ILE A 70 6.04 -10.44 21.06
C ILE A 70 5.17 -11.63 21.49
N PRO A 71 4.60 -11.66 22.70
CA PRO A 71 3.65 -12.71 23.08
C PRO A 71 2.43 -12.76 22.16
N THR A 72 1.96 -13.96 21.81
CA THR A 72 0.84 -14.18 20.87
C THR A 72 -0.40 -13.36 21.23
N GLU A 73 -0.79 -13.36 22.50
CA GLU A 73 -1.97 -12.64 23.00
C GLU A 73 -1.89 -11.12 22.81
N GLN A 74 -0.69 -10.55 22.69
CA GLN A 74 -0.50 -9.12 22.44
C GLN A 74 -0.52 -8.76 20.96
N GLN A 75 -0.41 -9.75 20.07
CA GLN A 75 -0.39 -9.57 18.62
C GLN A 75 -1.79 -9.67 17.99
N LEU A 76 -2.66 -10.47 18.60
CA LEU A 76 -4.00 -10.78 18.08
C LEU A 76 -4.98 -9.61 18.30
N PHE A 77 -6.05 -9.60 17.51
CA PHE A 77 -7.16 -8.68 17.74
C PHE A 77 -8.00 -9.14 18.94
N ASP A 78 -8.49 -8.19 19.73
CA ASP A 78 -9.35 -8.48 20.89
C ASP A 78 -10.71 -9.10 20.49
N SER A 79 -11.17 -8.82 19.27
CA SER A 79 -12.49 -9.22 18.76
C SER A 79 -12.53 -9.16 17.24
N LEU A 80 -13.50 -9.88 16.65
CA LEU A 80 -13.87 -9.73 15.24
C LEU A 80 -14.77 -8.51 15.04
N GLN A 81 -14.40 -7.64 14.10
CA GLN A 81 -15.20 -6.48 13.69
C GLN A 81 -15.44 -6.53 12.18
N VAL A 82 -16.71 -6.67 11.79
CA VAL A 82 -17.12 -6.54 10.39
C VAL A 82 -17.82 -5.21 10.20
N LYS A 83 -17.42 -4.45 9.19
CA LYS A 83 -18.02 -3.14 8.86
C LYS A 83 -18.48 -3.12 7.41
N ILE A 84 -19.76 -2.81 7.23
CA ILE A 84 -20.30 -2.48 5.91
C ILE A 84 -19.89 -1.04 5.58
N THR A 85 -19.21 -0.86 4.46
CA THR A 85 -18.69 0.42 3.99
C THR A 85 -19.11 0.67 2.54
N ARG A 86 -18.99 1.92 2.07
CA ARG A 86 -19.22 2.23 0.66
C ARG A 86 -18.13 1.67 -0.25
N GLU A 87 -16.91 1.65 0.26
CA GLU A 87 -15.71 1.18 -0.44
C GLU A 87 -14.87 0.39 0.56
N VAL A 88 -14.11 -0.59 0.07
CA VAL A 88 -13.16 -1.33 0.92
C VAL A 88 -11.97 -0.44 1.30
N VAL A 89 -11.56 0.44 0.38
CA VAL A 89 -10.47 1.41 0.54
C VAL A 89 -10.84 2.72 -0.15
N SER A 90 -11.05 3.76 0.65
CA SER A 90 -11.49 5.07 0.13
C SER A 90 -10.32 5.97 -0.25
N LEU A 91 -10.23 6.27 -1.54
CA LEU A 91 -9.31 7.27 -2.09
C LEU A 91 -9.88 8.70 -2.00
N ILE A 92 -11.20 8.86 -2.07
CA ILE A 92 -11.87 10.16 -1.95
C ILE A 92 -12.80 10.10 -0.74
N GLU A 93 -12.56 10.95 0.26
CA GLU A 93 -13.49 11.11 1.37
C GLU A 93 -14.72 11.88 0.87
N PRO A 94 -15.96 11.38 1.09
CA PRO A 94 -17.14 12.14 0.73
C PRO A 94 -17.14 13.48 1.47
N THR A 95 -17.42 14.56 0.75
CA THR A 95 -17.54 15.91 1.32
C THR A 95 -18.53 15.84 2.48
N PRO A 96 -18.21 16.41 3.67
CA PRO A 96 -19.15 16.40 4.79
C PRO A 96 -20.41 17.19 4.43
N GLN A 97 -21.42 16.53 3.89
CA GLN A 97 -22.76 17.08 3.80
C GLN A 97 -23.22 17.39 5.24
N ASN A 98 -23.70 18.62 5.45
CA ASN A 98 -24.16 19.22 6.71
C ASN A 98 -24.60 18.22 7.80
N GLN A 99 -23.64 17.67 8.56
CA GLN A 99 -23.95 16.99 9.82
C GLN A 99 -24.06 18.06 10.91
N GLY A 100 -25.29 18.52 11.10
CA GLY A 100 -25.70 19.39 12.18
C GLY A 100 -25.33 18.83 13.57
N LYS A 101 -25.01 19.76 14.47
CA LYS A 101 -25.10 19.64 15.93
C LYS A 101 -24.37 18.44 16.59
N ASN A 102 -23.10 18.18 16.29
CA ASN A 102 -22.23 17.41 17.23
C ASN A 102 -20.71 17.68 17.11
N LYS A 103 -20.32 18.87 16.63
CA LYS A 103 -18.89 19.24 16.43
C LYS A 103 -18.10 19.44 17.74
N GLY A 104 -18.76 19.80 18.85
CA GLY A 104 -18.08 20.20 20.10
C GLY A 104 -17.36 19.07 20.85
N LYS A 105 -17.98 17.88 20.95
CA LYS A 105 -17.42 16.75 21.74
C LYS A 105 -16.37 15.95 20.96
N ARG A 106 -16.60 15.68 19.66
CA ARG A 106 -15.65 14.98 18.77
C ARG A 106 -14.34 15.75 18.55
N CYS A 107 -14.40 17.10 18.48
CA CYS A 107 -13.21 17.93 18.29
C CYS A 107 -12.28 17.91 19.53
N ARG A 108 -12.84 17.88 20.74
CA ARG A 108 -12.06 17.75 22.00
C ARG A 108 -11.38 16.38 22.12
N GLN A 109 -12.07 15.29 21.78
CA GLN A 109 -11.49 13.95 21.78
C GLN A 109 -10.37 13.81 20.74
N ARG A 110 -10.57 14.28 19.51
CA ARG A 110 -9.52 14.30 18.47
C ARG A 110 -8.30 15.14 18.86
N ARG A 111 -8.49 16.28 19.54
CA ARG A 111 -7.38 17.11 20.06
C ARG A 111 -6.61 16.41 21.20
N LYS A 112 -7.30 15.71 22.11
CA LYS A 112 -6.65 14.90 23.15
C LYS A 112 -5.86 13.73 22.55
N GLN A 113 -6.41 13.06 21.53
CA GLN A 113 -5.75 11.96 20.84
C GLN A 113 -4.51 12.41 20.07
N LYS A 114 -4.60 13.53 19.32
CA LYS A 114 -3.43 14.14 18.66
C LYS A 114 -2.33 14.56 19.63
N ARG A 115 -2.67 15.05 20.83
CA ARG A 115 -1.67 15.39 21.87
C ARG A 115 -0.98 14.16 22.43
N LYS A 116 -1.72 13.06 22.65
CA LYS A 116 -1.14 11.78 23.08
C LYS A 116 -0.24 11.15 22.01
N GLU A 117 -0.67 11.19 20.74
CA GLU A 117 0.13 10.73 19.60
C GLU A 117 1.41 11.55 19.45
N LYS A 118 1.34 12.88 19.61
CA LYS A 118 2.53 13.75 19.57
C LYS A 118 3.51 13.45 20.70
N GLN A 119 3.02 13.29 21.93
CA GLN A 119 3.87 12.93 23.08
C GLN A 119 4.50 11.54 22.93
N MET A 120 3.79 10.59 22.33
CA MET A 120 4.33 9.26 22.04
C MET A 120 5.39 9.31 20.93
N GLN A 121 5.19 10.16 19.91
CA GLN A 121 6.16 10.39 18.84
C GLN A 121 7.42 11.11 19.32
N GLU A 122 7.29 12.09 20.21
CA GLU A 122 8.43 12.77 20.85
C GLU A 122 9.23 11.76 21.68
N LYS A 123 8.57 10.90 22.47
CA LYS A 123 9.26 9.83 23.22
C LYS A 123 9.94 8.78 22.33
N LEU A 124 9.33 8.43 21.19
CA LEU A 124 9.92 7.49 20.22
C LEU A 124 11.11 8.11 19.48
N ALA A 125 11.09 9.43 19.24
CA ALA A 125 12.19 10.16 18.64
C ALA A 125 13.33 10.41 19.63
N GLU A 126 13.03 10.70 20.90
CA GLU A 126 14.01 10.83 21.99
C GLU A 126 14.72 9.50 22.29
N ALA A 127 14.05 8.36 22.05
CA ALA A 127 14.66 7.03 22.16
C ALA A 127 15.57 6.68 20.96
N SER A 128 15.68 7.55 19.95
CA SER A 128 16.41 7.28 18.70
C SER A 128 17.41 8.36 18.30
N VAL A 129 18.02 9.11 19.23
CA VAL A 129 19.06 10.10 18.89
C VAL A 129 20.46 9.64 19.28
N GLY A 130 21.22 9.20 18.28
CA GLY A 130 22.41 9.90 17.79
C GLY A 130 22.25 9.98 16.26
N GLU A 131 22.60 11.02 15.50
CA GLU A 131 23.31 12.28 15.72
C GLU A 131 22.57 13.40 14.94
N ASP A 132 23.04 14.64 15.12
CA ASP A 132 22.50 15.89 14.58
C ASP A 132 22.30 15.93 13.05
N ASP A 133 21.18 16.53 12.60
CA ASP A 133 21.25 17.37 11.39
C ASP A 133 20.22 18.52 11.42
N SER A 134 20.74 19.73 11.20
CA SER A 134 20.07 21.02 11.43
C SER A 134 19.38 21.58 10.18
N SER A 135 19.12 20.76 9.17
CA SER A 135 18.55 21.17 7.87
C SER A 135 17.01 21.07 7.76
N ASN A 136 16.33 20.39 8.70
CA ASN A 136 14.93 19.96 8.50
C ASN A 136 13.81 20.95 8.91
N LYS A 137 14.11 22.21 9.26
CA LYS A 137 13.06 23.19 9.62
C LYS A 137 12.48 23.97 8.43
N ALA A 138 13.14 23.98 7.28
CA ALA A 138 12.72 24.77 6.12
C ALA A 138 11.62 24.12 5.26
N THR A 139 11.52 22.79 5.24
CA THR A 139 10.64 22.04 4.33
C THR A 139 9.18 22.00 4.79
N ALA A 140 8.92 22.15 6.09
CA ALA A 140 7.56 22.06 6.67
C ALA A 140 6.66 23.28 6.36
N VAL A 141 7.20 24.35 5.78
CA VAL A 141 6.48 25.63 5.56
C VAL A 141 5.86 25.74 4.16
N LYS A 142 6.22 24.87 3.20
CA LYS A 142 5.67 24.94 1.82
C LYS A 142 4.43 24.05 1.57
N LEU A 143 4.06 23.14 2.47
CA LEU A 143 2.92 22.22 2.29
C LEU A 143 1.53 22.84 2.61
N ALA A 144 1.38 24.15 2.43
CA ALA A 144 0.15 24.89 2.69
C ALA A 144 -0.49 25.50 1.42
N ALA A 145 0.11 25.32 0.25
CA ALA A 145 -0.41 25.84 -1.01
C ALA A 145 -1.17 24.74 -1.80
N ALA A 146 -2.37 25.10 -2.26
CA ALA A 146 -3.28 24.39 -3.17
C ALA A 146 -3.83 23.01 -2.73
N LYS A 147 -4.97 23.04 -2.02
CA LYS A 147 -5.90 21.90 -1.89
C LYS A 147 -6.88 21.86 -3.07
N GLU A 148 -6.38 21.89 -4.29
CA GLU A 148 -7.25 21.71 -5.44
C GLU A 148 -7.30 20.21 -5.75
N VAL A 149 -8.33 19.55 -5.21
CA VAL A 149 -8.67 18.20 -5.64
C VAL A 149 -9.35 18.37 -7.00
N VAL A 150 -8.65 18.01 -8.08
CA VAL A 150 -9.29 17.88 -9.38
C VAL A 150 -10.35 16.80 -9.24
N ASN A 151 -11.62 17.18 -9.39
CA ASN A 151 -12.72 16.25 -9.38
C ASN A 151 -12.79 15.60 -10.76
N ILE A 152 -12.09 14.49 -10.91
CA ILE A 152 -12.08 13.70 -12.14
C ILE A 152 -13.24 12.72 -12.03
N GLU A 153 -14.27 12.93 -12.83
CA GLU A 153 -15.40 12.00 -12.89
C GLU A 153 -14.94 10.66 -13.47
N ASP A 154 -15.56 9.57 -13.01
CA ASP A 154 -15.37 8.21 -13.53
C ASP A 154 -13.93 7.69 -13.58
N TRP A 155 -13.01 8.26 -12.78
CA TRP A 155 -11.61 7.80 -12.70
C TRP A 155 -11.46 6.30 -12.41
N LYS A 156 -12.45 5.70 -11.72
CA LYS A 156 -12.51 4.26 -11.41
C LYS A 156 -12.64 3.36 -12.65
N ASN A 157 -13.16 3.90 -13.75
CA ASN A 157 -13.36 3.17 -15.01
C ASN A 157 -12.14 3.24 -15.93
N ASN A 158 -11.12 4.03 -15.55
CA ASN A 158 -9.88 4.08 -16.31
C ASN A 158 -9.14 2.74 -16.21
N THR A 159 -8.29 2.45 -17.17
CA THR A 159 -7.52 1.21 -17.21
C THR A 159 -6.75 1.05 -15.88
N PRO A 160 -6.67 -0.15 -15.28
CA PRO A 160 -5.84 -0.42 -14.12
C PRO A 160 -4.33 -0.38 -14.42
N ALA A 161 -3.51 -0.26 -13.38
CA ALA A 161 -2.06 -0.43 -13.52
C ALA A 161 -1.73 -1.87 -13.91
N GLN A 162 -0.69 -2.07 -14.72
CA GLN A 162 -0.24 -3.40 -15.08
C GLN A 162 0.39 -4.08 -13.87
N HIS A 163 -0.10 -5.27 -13.51
CA HIS A 163 0.48 -6.07 -12.43
C HIS A 163 1.81 -6.67 -12.87
N LEU A 164 2.82 -6.56 -12.00
CA LEU A 164 4.07 -7.30 -12.09
C LEU A 164 4.13 -8.25 -10.88
N SER A 165 4.41 -9.52 -11.12
CA SER A 165 4.78 -10.46 -10.05
C SER A 165 6.02 -9.98 -9.30
N PRO A 166 6.29 -10.46 -8.07
CA PRO A 166 7.52 -10.12 -7.37
C PRO A 166 8.79 -10.30 -8.20
N GLU A 167 8.85 -11.36 -9.01
CA GLU A 167 9.99 -11.67 -9.86
C GLU A 167 10.13 -10.67 -11.02
N GLU A 168 9.06 -10.47 -11.80
CA GLU A 168 9.04 -9.48 -12.88
C GLU A 168 9.36 -8.07 -12.37
N TRP A 169 8.83 -7.72 -11.19
CA TRP A 169 9.11 -6.44 -10.51
C TRP A 169 10.59 -6.30 -10.17
N ASN A 170 11.19 -7.33 -9.55
CA ASN A 170 12.59 -7.30 -9.14
C ASN A 170 13.52 -7.25 -10.36
N ASN A 171 13.26 -8.08 -11.36
CA ASN A 171 14.03 -8.15 -12.60
C ASN A 171 14.03 -6.81 -13.32
N LYS A 172 12.83 -6.24 -13.53
CA LYS A 172 12.68 -4.99 -14.26
C LYS A 172 13.33 -3.81 -13.54
N LEU A 173 13.23 -3.74 -12.21
CA LEU A 173 13.88 -2.67 -11.46
C LEU A 173 15.41 -2.77 -11.47
N LEU A 174 15.96 -3.99 -11.42
CA LEU A 174 17.41 -4.20 -11.52
C LEU A 174 17.93 -3.87 -12.92
N GLU A 175 17.21 -4.27 -13.97
CA GLU A 175 17.55 -3.94 -15.37
C GLU A 175 17.57 -2.42 -15.58
N LEU A 176 16.55 -1.70 -15.08
CA LEU A 176 16.47 -0.24 -15.18
C LEU A 176 17.57 0.45 -14.37
N ALA A 177 17.88 -0.06 -13.16
CA ALA A 177 18.97 0.47 -12.34
C ALA A 177 20.34 0.32 -13.02
N GLN A 178 20.58 -0.83 -13.65
CA GLN A 178 21.81 -1.09 -14.41
C GLN A 178 21.92 -0.18 -15.64
N GLN A 179 20.83 0.00 -16.39
CA GLN A 179 20.81 0.89 -17.56
C GLN A 179 21.15 2.35 -17.19
N GLU A 180 20.63 2.83 -16.06
CA GLU A 180 20.93 4.16 -15.51
C GLU A 180 22.40 4.27 -15.08
N GLU A 181 22.97 3.23 -14.44
CA GLU A 181 24.38 3.20 -14.06
C GLU A 181 25.32 3.25 -15.29
N GLU A 182 24.96 2.54 -16.36
CA GLU A 182 25.74 2.48 -17.60
C GLU A 182 25.64 3.76 -18.45
N GLY A 183 24.83 4.75 -18.05
CA GLY A 183 24.60 5.99 -18.80
C GLY A 183 23.88 5.75 -20.14
N SER A 184 23.30 4.57 -20.33
CA SER A 184 22.46 4.22 -21.48
C SER A 184 21.03 4.78 -21.37
N PHE A 185 20.78 5.53 -20.30
CA PHE A 185 19.48 6.03 -19.88
C PHE A 185 19.49 7.55 -19.92
N GLU A 186 18.67 8.13 -20.78
CA GLU A 186 18.49 9.57 -20.80
C GLU A 186 17.51 9.96 -19.67
N GLU A 187 18.04 10.56 -18.60
CA GLU A 187 17.29 11.30 -17.57
C GLU A 187 16.11 10.51 -16.91
N SER A 188 16.42 9.52 -16.06
CA SER A 188 15.46 8.86 -15.15
C SER A 188 14.10 8.49 -15.79
N GLU A 189 14.07 7.57 -16.75
CA GLU A 189 12.84 7.06 -17.35
C GLU A 189 11.94 6.26 -16.38
N ALA A 190 12.37 5.97 -15.16
CA ALA A 190 11.61 5.20 -14.19
C ALA A 190 11.58 5.86 -12.81
N VAL A 191 10.48 5.65 -12.09
CA VAL A 191 10.27 6.19 -10.74
C VAL A 191 9.42 5.21 -9.93
N LEU A 192 9.83 4.96 -8.69
CA LEU A 192 9.00 4.22 -7.74
C LEU A 192 8.01 5.17 -7.04
N LEU A 193 6.81 4.72 -6.77
CA LEU A 193 5.78 5.49 -6.06
C LEU A 193 5.24 4.70 -4.87
N ASP A 194 5.60 5.14 -3.66
CA ASP A 194 5.06 4.59 -2.42
C ASP A 194 3.66 5.17 -2.15
N THR A 195 2.61 4.39 -2.40
CA THR A 195 1.22 4.84 -2.19
C THR A 195 0.77 4.72 -0.73
N ARG A 196 1.69 4.40 0.18
CA ARG A 196 1.40 4.24 1.61
C ARG A 196 1.40 5.57 2.35
N ASN A 197 0.98 5.51 3.61
CA ASN A 197 1.11 6.67 4.49
C ASN A 197 2.54 6.80 5.01
N ILE A 198 2.93 8.03 5.36
CA ILE A 198 4.28 8.36 5.84
C ILE A 198 4.77 7.51 7.01
N TYR A 199 3.87 7.08 7.91
CA TYR A 199 4.25 6.24 9.04
C TYR A 199 4.63 4.81 8.63
N GLU A 200 4.14 4.34 7.48
CA GLU A 200 4.47 3.03 6.92
C GLU A 200 5.80 3.11 6.16
N THR A 201 5.97 4.15 5.34
CA THR A 201 7.21 4.44 4.60
C THR A 201 8.43 4.55 5.50
N ARG A 202 8.27 5.18 6.67
CA ARG A 202 9.35 5.33 7.67
C ARG A 202 9.82 4.01 8.30
N VAL A 203 8.99 2.97 8.27
CA VAL A 203 9.34 1.65 8.82
C VAL A 203 10.19 0.86 7.82
N GLY A 204 9.91 1.04 6.54
CA GLY A 204 10.65 0.42 5.45
C GLY A 204 10.02 0.78 4.10
N HIS A 205 10.82 0.78 3.05
CA HIS A 205 10.43 1.11 1.68
C HIS A 205 11.40 0.47 0.68
N PHE A 206 11.02 0.44 -0.60
CA PHE A 206 11.94 0.04 -1.65
C PHE A 206 13.05 1.07 -1.81
N ALA A 207 14.30 0.60 -1.86
CA ALA A 207 15.46 1.41 -2.16
C ALA A 207 16.23 0.70 -3.28
N VAL A 208 15.97 1.15 -4.51
CA VAL A 208 16.63 0.62 -5.70
C VAL A 208 17.79 1.55 -6.04
N PRO A 209 19.01 1.03 -6.28
CA PRO A 209 20.11 1.85 -6.74
C PRO A 209 19.71 2.66 -7.97
N GLN A 210 20.14 3.91 -8.05
CA GLN A 210 19.97 4.81 -9.20
C GLN A 210 18.53 5.21 -9.57
N LEU A 211 17.48 4.54 -9.05
CA LEU A 211 16.09 4.90 -9.33
C LEU A 211 15.47 5.75 -8.20
N PRO A 212 14.87 6.91 -8.53
CA PRO A 212 14.21 7.73 -7.53
C PRO A 212 12.91 7.08 -7.03
N THR A 213 12.59 7.35 -5.77
CA THR A 213 11.28 7.01 -5.19
C THR A 213 10.54 8.29 -4.80
N LEU A 214 9.37 8.49 -5.36
CA LEU A 214 8.44 9.53 -4.95
C LEU A 214 7.69 9.07 -3.68
N PHE A 215 7.83 9.86 -2.62
CA PHE A 215 7.10 9.70 -1.36
C PHE A 215 6.03 10.79 -1.23
N PRO A 216 4.74 10.48 -1.45
CA PRO A 216 3.65 11.46 -1.33
C PRO A 216 3.46 12.03 0.08
N ASN A 217 4.12 11.47 1.09
CA ASN A 217 4.13 11.93 2.49
C ASN A 217 2.71 12.09 3.10
N THR A 218 1.76 11.28 2.65
CA THR A 218 0.36 11.35 3.09
C THR A 218 0.19 10.80 4.51
N ARG A 219 -0.70 11.40 5.31
CA ARG A 219 -1.11 10.84 6.62
C ARG A 219 -2.32 9.92 6.52
N LYS A 220 -3.05 10.03 5.41
CA LYS A 220 -4.22 9.23 5.07
C LYS A 220 -4.18 8.97 3.58
N PHE A 221 -4.61 7.78 3.18
CA PHE A 221 -4.73 7.42 1.77
C PHE A 221 -5.64 8.38 0.99
N SER A 222 -6.70 8.91 1.64
CA SER A 222 -7.59 9.90 1.04
C SER A 222 -6.96 11.26 0.71
N SER A 223 -5.69 11.48 1.11
CA SER A 223 -4.91 12.66 0.75
C SER A 223 -3.97 12.42 -0.43
N LEU A 224 -3.88 11.18 -0.93
CA LEU A 224 -3.06 10.84 -2.09
C LEU A 224 -3.48 11.61 -3.36
N PRO A 225 -4.78 11.83 -3.65
CA PRO A 225 -5.19 12.63 -4.80
C PRO A 225 -4.56 14.03 -4.83
N SER A 226 -4.60 14.74 -3.71
CA SER A 226 -3.99 16.07 -3.60
C SER A 226 -2.47 16.02 -3.67
N ALA A 227 -1.84 14.96 -3.15
CA ALA A 227 -0.38 14.83 -3.21
C ALA A 227 0.12 14.58 -4.63
N LEU A 228 -0.63 13.82 -5.44
CA LEU A 228 -0.32 13.57 -6.85
C LEU A 228 -0.64 14.76 -7.76
N ASN A 229 -1.49 15.71 -7.33
CA ASN A 229 -1.80 16.93 -8.06
C ASN A 229 -0.94 18.13 -7.58
N THR A 230 0.36 17.91 -7.42
CA THR A 230 1.34 18.97 -7.14
C THR A 230 2.35 19.04 -8.28
N GLU A 231 2.93 20.21 -8.54
CA GLU A 231 3.95 20.36 -9.60
C GLU A 231 5.11 19.38 -9.42
N GLU A 232 5.60 19.24 -8.18
CA GLU A 232 6.66 18.30 -7.84
C GLU A 232 6.30 16.85 -8.17
N ALA A 233 5.09 16.41 -7.82
CA ALA A 233 4.65 15.04 -8.12
C ALA A 233 4.38 14.85 -9.61
N ALA A 234 3.80 15.83 -10.30
CA ALA A 234 3.54 15.76 -11.73
C ALA A 234 4.85 15.71 -12.52
N GLU A 235 5.84 16.54 -12.18
CA GLU A 235 7.18 16.53 -12.77
C GLU A 235 7.94 15.22 -12.49
N ALA A 236 7.83 14.70 -11.27
CA ALA A 236 8.49 13.45 -10.91
C ALA A 236 7.89 12.22 -11.60
N LEU A 237 6.70 12.30 -12.19
CA LEU A 237 5.98 11.16 -12.78
C LEU A 237 5.75 11.30 -14.29
N ALA A 238 5.69 12.52 -14.82
CA ALA A 238 5.44 12.80 -16.23
C ALA A 238 6.52 12.17 -17.13
N GLY A 239 6.09 11.52 -18.23
CA GLY A 239 7.01 10.89 -19.18
C GLY A 239 7.79 9.68 -18.65
N LYS A 240 7.51 9.20 -17.42
CA LYS A 240 8.24 8.07 -16.79
C LYS A 240 7.41 6.79 -16.72
N GLN A 241 8.11 5.67 -16.55
CA GLN A 241 7.55 4.39 -16.10
C GLN A 241 7.37 4.45 -14.57
N VAL A 242 6.13 4.40 -14.11
CA VAL A 242 5.79 4.52 -12.68
C VAL A 242 5.60 3.15 -12.06
N PHE A 243 6.38 2.82 -11.06
CA PHE A 243 6.34 1.56 -10.32
C PHE A 243 5.69 1.76 -8.95
N MET A 244 4.41 1.45 -8.83
CA MET A 244 3.65 1.65 -7.60
C MET A 244 3.66 0.43 -6.69
N TYR A 245 3.72 0.68 -5.39
CA TYR A 245 3.53 -0.38 -4.40
C TYR A 245 2.79 0.12 -3.16
N CYS A 246 2.25 -0.84 -2.41
CA CYS A 246 1.75 -0.67 -1.06
C CYS A 246 1.90 -2.00 -0.29
N THR A 247 1.40 -2.07 0.94
CA THR A 247 1.51 -3.28 1.79
C THR A 247 1.00 -4.55 1.11
N GLY A 248 -0.19 -4.51 0.48
CA GLY A 248 -0.87 -5.70 -0.02
C GLY A 248 -1.57 -5.55 -1.38
N GLY A 249 -1.27 -4.50 -2.15
CA GLY A 249 -1.80 -4.25 -3.50
C GLY A 249 -3.05 -3.36 -3.58
N VAL A 250 -4.04 -3.53 -2.68
CA VAL A 250 -5.37 -2.89 -2.80
C VAL A 250 -5.39 -1.36 -2.97
N ARG A 251 -4.41 -0.63 -2.43
CA ARG A 251 -4.30 0.84 -2.62
C ARG A 251 -3.81 1.18 -4.03
N CYS A 252 -2.94 0.37 -4.61
CA CYS A 252 -2.39 0.57 -5.94
C CYS A 252 -3.47 0.43 -7.01
N GLU A 253 -4.46 -0.45 -6.82
CA GLU A 253 -5.63 -0.57 -7.72
C GLU A 253 -6.37 0.77 -7.89
N ARG A 254 -6.52 1.51 -6.78
CA ARG A 254 -7.15 2.83 -6.78
C ARG A 254 -6.20 3.93 -7.22
N ALA A 255 -4.96 3.89 -6.75
CA ALA A 255 -3.98 4.91 -7.08
C ALA A 255 -3.63 4.91 -8.57
N GLY A 256 -3.54 3.74 -9.21
CA GLY A 256 -3.19 3.63 -10.63
C GLY A 256 -4.26 4.14 -11.57
N THR A 257 -5.50 3.73 -11.36
CA THR A 257 -6.67 4.23 -12.11
C THR A 257 -6.81 5.75 -11.94
N TYR A 258 -6.62 6.25 -10.72
CA TYR A 258 -6.65 7.68 -10.44
C TYR A 258 -5.49 8.45 -11.09
N LEU A 259 -4.24 7.98 -10.97
CA LEU A 259 -3.07 8.63 -11.55
C LEU A 259 -3.21 8.75 -13.07
N ARG A 260 -3.69 7.67 -13.72
CA ARG A 260 -3.98 7.68 -15.16
C ARG A 260 -5.01 8.74 -15.49
N ALA A 261 -6.16 8.73 -14.82
CA ALA A 261 -7.22 9.72 -15.04
C ALA A 261 -6.76 11.16 -14.77
N LEU A 262 -5.91 11.37 -13.76
CA LEU A 262 -5.35 12.68 -13.43
C LEU A 262 -4.40 13.17 -14.54
N SER A 263 -3.49 12.32 -14.99
CA SER A 263 -2.60 12.66 -16.11
C SER A 263 -3.34 12.84 -17.44
N ASP A 264 -4.42 12.06 -17.67
CA ASP A 264 -5.26 12.16 -18.86
C ASP A 264 -6.06 13.47 -18.90
N SER A 265 -6.47 13.96 -17.72
CA SER A 265 -7.27 15.18 -17.60
C SER A 265 -6.55 16.44 -18.11
N ASN A 266 -5.20 16.41 -18.15
CA ASN A 266 -4.36 17.54 -18.54
C ASN A 266 -4.74 18.84 -17.80
N SER A 267 -5.05 18.71 -16.50
CA SER A 267 -5.57 19.78 -15.66
C SER A 267 -4.83 19.83 -14.31
N GLY A 268 -4.98 20.93 -13.57
CA GLY A 268 -4.21 21.15 -12.35
C GLY A 268 -2.71 21.13 -12.62
N ALA A 269 -1.94 20.46 -11.76
CA ALA A 269 -0.49 20.34 -11.91
C ALA A 269 -0.06 19.49 -13.12
N TRP A 270 -1.00 18.78 -13.75
CA TRP A 270 -0.76 17.95 -14.91
C TRP A 270 -0.97 18.69 -16.24
N GLN A 271 -1.32 19.97 -16.19
CA GLN A 271 -1.50 20.78 -17.40
C GLN A 271 -0.20 20.95 -18.17
N GLY A 272 -0.19 20.50 -19.43
CA GLY A 272 0.97 20.57 -20.33
C GLY A 272 2.08 19.57 -19.99
N LYS A 273 1.84 18.64 -19.05
CA LYS A 273 2.79 17.58 -18.71
C LYS A 273 2.56 16.34 -19.57
N GLU A 274 3.62 15.62 -19.87
CA GLU A 274 3.51 14.32 -20.53
C GLU A 274 2.86 13.30 -19.60
N LYS A 275 2.08 12.38 -20.19
CA LYS A 275 1.51 11.27 -19.43
C LYS A 275 2.62 10.30 -19.02
N PRO A 276 2.46 9.56 -17.91
CA PRO A 276 3.36 8.45 -17.60
C PRO A 276 3.42 7.47 -18.78
N LYS A 277 4.62 7.09 -19.22
CA LYS A 277 4.84 6.10 -20.31
C LYS A 277 4.15 4.78 -19.99
N ALA A 278 4.23 4.36 -18.73
CA ALA A 278 3.58 3.17 -18.22
C ALA A 278 3.33 3.31 -16.70
N ILE A 279 2.33 2.58 -16.21
CA ILE A 279 2.02 2.50 -14.78
C ILE A 279 1.94 1.03 -14.39
N PHE A 280 2.91 0.59 -13.59
CA PHE A 280 3.04 -0.75 -13.06
C PHE A 280 2.66 -0.78 -11.58
N GLN A 281 2.20 -1.93 -11.10
CA GLN A 281 1.99 -2.17 -9.68
C GLN A 281 2.49 -3.55 -9.26
N LEU A 282 3.04 -3.64 -8.05
CA LEU A 282 3.50 -4.90 -7.47
C LEU A 282 2.31 -5.78 -7.08
N LYS A 283 2.15 -6.93 -7.78
CA LYS A 283 1.10 -7.92 -7.50
C LYS A 283 1.29 -8.50 -6.10
N GLY A 284 0.24 -8.41 -5.28
CA GLY A 284 0.29 -8.80 -3.86
C GLY A 284 1.04 -7.83 -2.94
N GLY A 285 1.61 -6.73 -3.47
CA GLY A 285 2.31 -5.71 -2.68
C GLY A 285 3.57 -6.21 -1.98
N ILE A 286 4.05 -5.40 -1.02
CA ILE A 286 5.29 -5.66 -0.27
C ILE A 286 5.23 -7.03 0.42
N GLN A 287 4.07 -7.45 0.94
CA GLN A 287 3.93 -8.74 1.63
C GLN A 287 4.33 -9.90 0.72
N LYS A 288 3.77 -9.98 -0.49
CA LYS A 288 4.11 -11.05 -1.44
C LYS A 288 5.56 -10.96 -1.90
N TYR A 289 6.08 -9.74 -2.07
CA TYR A 289 7.48 -9.55 -2.43
C TYR A 289 8.44 -10.05 -1.35
N LEU A 290 8.16 -9.79 -0.07
CA LEU A 290 8.99 -10.28 1.03
C LEU A 290 8.86 -11.79 1.22
N GLU A 291 7.73 -12.42 0.88
CA GLU A 291 7.65 -13.88 0.81
C GLU A 291 8.63 -14.47 -0.22
N THR A 292 8.94 -13.74 -1.30
CA THR A 292 9.85 -14.18 -2.36
C THR A 292 11.31 -13.84 -2.10
N TYR A 293 11.59 -12.61 -1.63
CA TYR A 293 12.94 -12.04 -1.50
C TYR A 293 13.37 -11.70 -0.07
N GLY A 294 12.47 -11.73 0.89
CA GLY A 294 12.80 -11.54 2.30
C GLY A 294 13.67 -12.65 2.85
N GLU A 295 14.41 -12.36 3.91
CA GLU A 295 15.15 -13.37 4.66
C GLU A 295 14.16 -14.41 5.20
N GLN A 296 14.22 -15.59 4.62
CA GLN A 296 13.47 -16.75 5.09
C GLN A 296 14.10 -17.24 6.40
N VAL A 297 13.27 -17.79 7.29
CA VAL A 297 13.74 -18.49 8.50
C VAL A 297 14.53 -19.76 8.16
N GLU A 298 14.33 -20.29 6.95
CA GLU A 298 15.03 -21.45 6.39
C GLU A 298 15.79 -21.04 5.12
N PRO A 299 17.08 -21.38 4.97
CA PRO A 299 17.84 -21.04 3.77
C PRO A 299 17.22 -21.68 2.52
N LYS A 300 17.12 -20.90 1.43
CA LYS A 300 16.94 -21.49 0.10
C LYS A 300 18.16 -22.37 -0.18
N SER A 301 17.95 -23.52 -0.82
CA SER A 301 19.01 -24.49 -1.16
C SER A 301 20.26 -23.80 -1.72
N ASP A 302 21.45 -24.29 -1.33
CA ASP A 302 22.78 -23.73 -1.69
C ASP A 302 23.07 -23.65 -3.21
N ASP A 303 22.15 -24.14 -4.07
CA ASP A 303 22.27 -24.17 -5.53
C ASP A 303 21.70 -22.93 -6.24
N ASP A 304 21.19 -21.91 -5.52
CA ASP A 304 20.54 -20.74 -6.13
C ASP A 304 21.57 -19.66 -6.55
N ALA A 305 22.44 -20.00 -7.51
CA ALA A 305 23.46 -19.11 -8.05
C ALA A 305 22.89 -17.83 -8.73
N ASP A 306 21.59 -17.81 -9.00
CA ASP A 306 20.84 -16.70 -9.62
C ASP A 306 19.99 -15.91 -8.60
N ALA A 307 20.20 -16.11 -7.30
CA ALA A 307 19.44 -15.42 -6.25
C ALA A 307 19.65 -13.89 -6.32
N LYS A 308 18.67 -13.18 -6.87
CA LYS A 308 18.70 -11.72 -6.99
C LYS A 308 18.53 -11.04 -5.63
N PRO A 309 19.17 -9.88 -5.42
CA PRO A 309 19.10 -9.19 -4.14
C PRO A 309 17.68 -8.69 -3.87
N CYS A 310 17.29 -8.68 -2.60
CA CYS A 310 16.12 -7.95 -2.16
C CYS A 310 16.35 -6.43 -2.30
N LEU A 311 15.38 -5.72 -2.85
CA LEU A 311 15.38 -4.27 -3.07
C LEU A 311 14.60 -3.49 -2.00
N TYR A 312 13.96 -4.19 -1.05
CA TYR A 312 13.26 -3.58 0.06
C TYR A 312 14.21 -3.35 1.24
N ARG A 313 14.05 -2.24 1.96
CA ARG A 313 14.86 -1.91 3.15
C ARG A 313 13.95 -1.63 4.34
N GLY A 314 14.35 -2.12 5.51
CA GLY A 314 13.56 -1.99 6.75
C GLY A 314 12.50 -3.09 6.89
N LYS A 315 11.40 -2.78 7.58
CA LYS A 315 10.31 -3.75 7.85
C LYS A 315 9.03 -3.34 7.13
N ASN A 316 8.18 -4.31 6.79
CA ASN A 316 6.86 -4.02 6.24
C ASN A 316 5.87 -3.69 7.36
N PHE A 317 5.19 -2.55 7.28
CA PHE A 317 4.16 -2.18 8.26
C PHE A 317 2.86 -2.97 8.05
N VAL A 318 2.31 -3.52 9.13
CA VAL A 318 1.03 -4.27 9.14
C VAL A 318 -0.02 -3.62 10.04
N PHE A 319 -1.29 -3.75 9.66
CA PHE A 319 -2.42 -3.04 10.28
C PHE A 319 -3.06 -3.77 11.48
N ASP A 320 -2.21 -4.42 12.28
CA ASP A 320 -2.57 -5.10 13.52
C ASP A 320 -1.65 -4.64 14.68
N GLN A 321 -1.67 -5.36 15.81
CA GLN A 321 -0.89 -4.97 16.99
C GLN A 321 0.61 -5.17 16.81
N ARG A 322 1.04 -6.04 15.89
CA ARG A 322 2.46 -6.32 15.61
C ARG A 322 3.19 -5.12 15.05
N ARG A 323 2.46 -4.23 14.36
CA ARG A 323 2.94 -3.04 13.62
C ARG A 323 3.88 -3.33 12.46
N THR A 324 4.67 -4.40 12.52
CA THR A 324 5.57 -4.82 11.44
C THR A 324 5.50 -6.32 11.24
N ASP A 325 5.72 -6.75 10.01
CA ASP A 325 5.96 -8.15 9.64
C ASP A 325 7.27 -8.66 10.28
N PRO A 326 7.36 -9.94 10.69
CA PRO A 326 8.63 -10.56 11.07
C PRO A 326 9.64 -10.65 9.92
N VAL A 327 9.20 -10.75 8.66
CA VAL A 327 10.10 -10.88 7.51
C VAL A 327 10.77 -9.54 7.23
N ILE A 328 12.09 -9.56 7.16
CA ILE A 328 12.94 -8.42 6.85
C ILE A 328 13.77 -8.72 5.61
N CYS A 329 14.24 -7.66 4.95
CA CYS A 329 15.40 -7.76 4.08
C CYS A 329 16.55 -7.04 4.77
N ASN A 330 17.60 -7.78 5.13
CA ASN A 330 18.88 -7.14 5.40
C ASN A 330 19.49 -6.83 4.03
N GLY A 331 19.48 -5.54 3.72
CA GLY A 331 20.12 -5.01 2.53
C GLY A 331 21.60 -4.86 2.70
#